data_AF-A0A352APY5-F1
#
_entry.id   AF-A0A352APY5-F1
#
_cell.length_a   1.000
_cell.length_b   1.000
_cell.length_c   1.000
_cell.angle_alpha   90.00
_cell.angle_beta   90.00
_cell.angle_gamma   90.00
#
_symmetry.space_group_name_H-M   'P 1'
#
loop_
_entity.id
_entity.type
_entity.pdbx_description
1 polymer ?
#
loop_
_entity_poly.entity_id
_entity_poly.type
_entity_poly.pdbx_seq_one_letter_code
_entity_poly.pdbx_strand_id
1 'polypeptide(L)'
;MESPYGKEIHSSAWVFQVWASFMISISATAIGIIYLPVDNWTKGFMGMGLAFSVGSTISLAKTTRDIHESKRITARVDEARVEKLLSEPHPLK
;
A
#
# COMPACT_ATOMS: atom_id res chain seq x y z
N MET A 1 -10.93 -28.96 8.67
CA MET A 1 -11.23 -27.52 8.70
C MET A 1 -9.90 -26.80 8.88
N GLU A 2 -9.16 -26.60 7.79
CA GLU A 2 -7.89 -25.86 7.85
C GLU A 2 -8.21 -24.38 7.94
N SER A 3 -7.75 -23.74 9.02
CA SER A 3 -7.76 -22.28 9.13
C SER A 3 -6.87 -21.71 8.02
N PRO A 4 -7.40 -20.88 7.10
CA PRO A 4 -6.61 -20.30 6.03
C PRO A 4 -5.82 -19.13 6.61
N TYR A 5 -4.76 -19.43 7.36
CA TYR A 5 -3.74 -18.44 7.67
C TYR A 5 -3.31 -17.80 6.34
N GLY A 6 -3.47 -16.47 6.28
CA GLY A 6 -3.27 -15.68 5.08
C GLY A 6 -1.91 -15.99 4.49
N LYS A 7 -1.90 -16.59 3.29
CA LYS A 7 -0.69 -16.85 2.52
C LYS A 7 0.06 -15.52 2.36
N GLU A 8 1.21 -15.39 3.01
CA GLU A 8 2.17 -14.30 2.79
C GLU A 8 2.39 -14.20 1.26
N ILE A 9 1.93 -13.09 0.68
CA ILE A 9 1.92 -12.91 -0.79
C ILE A 9 3.35 -12.75 -1.32
N HIS A 10 4.28 -12.30 -0.46
CA HIS A 10 5.66 -12.00 -0.82
C HIS A 10 6.65 -12.74 0.08
N SER A 11 7.80 -13.12 -0.48
CA SER A 11 8.88 -13.71 0.31
C SER A 11 9.56 -12.67 1.20
N SER A 12 10.10 -13.10 2.35
CA SER A 12 10.87 -12.22 3.25
C SER A 12 12.02 -11.50 2.54
N ALA A 13 12.70 -12.19 1.60
CA ALA A 13 13.75 -11.59 0.78
C ALA A 13 13.24 -10.45 -0.12
N TRP A 14 12.05 -10.60 -0.71
CA TRP A 14 11.44 -9.55 -1.52
C TRP A 14 11.07 -8.33 -0.68
N VAL A 15 10.49 -8.55 0.49
CA VAL A 15 10.15 -7.48 1.44
C VAL A 15 11.40 -6.70 1.83
N PHE A 16 12.49 -7.39 2.16
CA PHE A 16 13.79 -6.77 2.45
C PHE A 16 14.30 -5.94 1.27
N GLN A 17 14.30 -6.47 0.05
CA GLN A 17 14.77 -5.77 -1.14
C GLN A 17 13.99 -4.47 -1.39
N VAL A 18 12.65 -4.50 -1.26
CA VAL A 18 11.82 -3.32 -1.46
C VAL A 18 12.18 -2.22 -0.45
N TRP A 19 12.34 -2.57 0.82
CA TRP A 19 12.77 -1.62 1.86
C TRP A 19 14.18 -1.10 1.62
N ALA A 20 15.12 -1.97 1.25
CA ALA A 20 16.49 -1.57 0.96
C ALA A 20 16.56 -0.58 -0.21
N SER A 21 15.90 -0.89 -1.34
CA SER A 21 15.84 -0.01 -2.51
C SER A 21 15.22 1.35 -2.20
N PHE A 22 14.14 1.36 -1.40
CA PHE A 22 13.48 2.60 -0.99
C PHE A 22 14.41 3.49 -0.16
N MET A 23 15.09 2.92 0.83
CA MET A 23 16.04 3.65 1.67
C MET A 23 17.24 4.15 0.87
N ILE A 24 17.81 3.30 0.00
CA ILE A 24 18.92 3.69 -0.89
C ILE A 24 18.51 4.85 -1.79
N SER A 25 17.30 4.82 -2.38
CA SER A 25 16.81 5.89 -3.24
C SER A 25 16.70 7.22 -2.49
N ILE A 26 16.08 7.24 -1.31
CA ILE A 26 15.91 8.46 -0.51
C ILE A 26 17.27 9.00 -0.08
N SER A 27 18.16 8.13 0.42
CA SER A 27 19.49 8.53 0.85
C SER A 27 20.33 9.08 -0.30
N ALA A 28 20.31 8.42 -1.48
CA ALA A 28 21.03 8.90 -2.65
C ALA A 28 20.57 10.29 -3.08
N THR A 29 19.26 10.54 -3.14
CA THR A 29 18.72 11.86 -3.47
C THR A 29 19.06 12.90 -2.40
N ALA A 30 18.94 12.56 -1.12
CA ALA A 30 19.28 13.47 -0.01
C ALA A 30 20.78 13.86 -0.03
N ILE A 31 21.67 12.89 -0.26
CA ILE A 31 23.10 13.13 -0.46
C ILE A 31 23.32 14.07 -1.65
N GLY A 32 22.65 13.82 -2.78
CA GLY A 32 22.71 14.69 -3.95
C GLY A 32 22.32 16.14 -3.64
N ILE A 33 21.27 16.36 -2.86
CA ILE A 33 20.83 17.69 -2.42
C ILE A 33 21.90 18.36 -1.52
N ILE A 34 22.50 17.62 -0.59
CA ILE A 34 23.53 18.14 0.33
C ILE A 34 24.76 18.63 -0.45
N TYR A 35 25.25 17.83 -1.39
CA TYR A 35 26.45 18.13 -2.18
C TYR A 35 26.20 19.07 -3.38
N LEU A 36 24.96 19.45 -3.65
CA LEU A 36 24.63 20.37 -4.74
C LEU A 36 25.27 21.76 -4.48
N PRO A 37 25.99 22.36 -5.45
CA PRO A 37 26.65 23.65 -5.28
C PRO A 37 25.66 24.82 -5.51
N VAL A 38 24.63 24.90 -4.67
CA VAL A 38 23.59 25.95 -4.69
C VAL A 38 23.39 26.52 -3.27
N ASP A 39 22.65 27.61 -3.15
CA ASP A 39 22.32 28.20 -1.87
C ASP A 39 21.42 27.29 -1.01
N ASN A 40 21.44 27.54 0.31
CA ASN A 40 20.71 26.72 1.27
C ASN A 40 19.19 26.81 1.11
N TRP A 41 18.66 27.90 0.54
CA TRP A 41 17.23 28.05 0.32
C TRP A 41 16.75 27.11 -0.77
N THR A 42 17.46 27.03 -1.90
CA THR A 42 17.19 26.06 -2.96
C THR A 42 17.31 24.61 -2.44
N LYS A 43 18.32 24.31 -1.61
CA LYS A 43 18.41 22.98 -0.97
C LYS A 43 17.21 22.69 -0.08
N GLY A 44 16.76 23.68 0.69
CA GLY A 44 15.55 23.59 1.51
C GLY A 44 14.30 23.30 0.67
N PHE A 45 14.12 24.01 -0.44
CA PHE A 45 13.03 23.77 -1.38
C PHE A 45 13.04 22.33 -1.94
N MET A 46 14.20 21.85 -2.38
CA MET A 46 14.35 20.47 -2.85
C MET A 46 14.08 19.44 -1.76
N GLY A 47 14.55 19.70 -0.53
CA GLY A 47 14.31 18.84 0.63
C GLY A 47 12.83 18.76 1.01
N MET A 48 12.12 19.88 1.00
CA MET A 48 10.67 19.92 1.19
C MET A 48 9.95 19.11 0.11
N GLY A 49 10.33 19.29 -1.16
CA GLY A 49 9.78 18.52 -2.28
C GLY A 49 10.00 17.02 -2.11
N LEU A 50 11.22 16.59 -1.79
CA LEU A 50 11.54 15.18 -1.53
C LEU A 50 10.69 14.61 -0.39
N ALA A 51 10.62 15.31 0.74
CA ALA A 51 9.85 14.86 1.91
C ALA A 51 8.35 14.74 1.60
N PHE A 52 7.78 15.74 0.93
CA PHE A 52 6.37 15.74 0.57
C PHE A 52 6.02 14.68 -0.49
N SER A 53 6.88 14.48 -1.49
CA SER A 53 6.71 13.43 -2.50
C SER A 53 6.75 12.04 -1.87
N VAL A 54 7.70 11.78 -0.96
CA VAL A 54 7.78 10.49 -0.24
C VAL A 54 6.55 10.27 0.63
N GLY A 55 6.19 11.26 1.45
CA GLY A 55 5.03 11.18 2.35
C GLY A 55 3.72 10.97 1.60
N SER A 56 3.48 11.74 0.53
CA SER A 56 2.27 11.61 -0.30
C SER A 56 2.19 10.28 -1.04
N THR A 57 3.33 9.72 -1.50
CA THR A 57 3.38 8.39 -2.13
C THR A 57 2.97 7.29 -1.14
N ILE A 58 3.42 7.35 0.11
CA ILE A 58 3.02 6.37 1.15
C ILE A 58 1.52 6.49 1.44
N SER A 59 1.01 7.71 1.60
CA SER A 59 -0.42 7.95 1.81
C SER A 59 -1.25 7.45 0.64
N LEU A 60 -0.82 7.72 -0.60
CA LEU A 60 -1.48 7.23 -1.80
C LEU A 60 -1.50 5.70 -1.84
N ALA A 61 -0.36 5.05 -1.57
CA ALA A 61 -0.27 3.59 -1.56
C ALA A 61 -1.16 2.94 -0.49
N LYS A 62 -1.27 3.56 0.70
CA LYS A 62 -2.21 3.12 1.75
C LYS A 62 -3.65 3.25 1.26
N THR A 63 -4.05 4.44 0.80
CA THR A 63 -5.40 4.69 0.30
C THR A 63 -5.79 3.71 -0.83
N THR A 64 -4.89 3.44 -1.77
CA THR A 64 -5.15 2.46 -2.84
C THR A 64 -5.31 1.04 -2.31
N ARG A 65 -4.48 0.62 -1.34
CA ARG A 65 -4.62 -0.68 -0.67
C ARG A 65 -5.96 -0.78 0.08
N ASP A 66 -6.31 0.24 0.85
CA ASP A 66 -7.53 0.28 1.65
C ASP A 66 -8.78 0.20 0.76
N ILE A 67 -8.77 0.89 -0.39
CA ILE A 67 -9.84 0.80 -1.41
C ILE A 67 -9.93 -0.62 -1.99
N HIS A 68 -8.80 -1.25 -2.29
CA HIS A 68 -8.77 -2.61 -2.84
C HIS A 68 -9.31 -3.64 -1.83
N GLU A 69 -8.88 -3.55 -0.57
CA GLU A 69 -9.34 -4.43 0.51
C GLU A 69 -10.83 -4.24 0.81
N SER A 70 -11.30 -2.99 0.89
CA SER A 70 -12.72 -2.67 1.11
C SER A 70 -13.62 -3.29 0.03
N LYS A 71 -13.26 -3.13 -1.25
CA LYS A 71 -14.00 -3.75 -2.37
C LYS A 71 -14.06 -5.28 -2.26
N ARG A 72 -12.94 -5.92 -1.89
CA ARG A 72 -12.86 -7.38 -1.74
C ARG A 72 -13.73 -7.88 -0.59
N ILE A 73 -13.79 -7.16 0.52
CA ILE A 73 -14.62 -7.52 1.67
C ILE A 73 -16.11 -7.39 1.31
N THR A 74 -16.51 -6.28 0.69
CA THR A 74 -17.91 -6.07 0.27
C THR A 74 -18.40 -7.17 -0.68
N ALA A 75 -17.60 -7.52 -1.69
CA ALA A 75 -17.95 -8.60 -2.63
C ALA A 75 -18.21 -9.95 -1.92
N ARG A 76 -17.40 -10.31 -0.93
CA ARG A 76 -17.59 -11.55 -0.15
C ARG A 76 -18.86 -11.53 0.70
N VAL A 77 -19.21 -10.36 1.24
CA VAL A 77 -20.45 -10.19 2.01
C VAL A 77 -21.66 -10.33 1.09
N ASP A 78 -21.60 -9.72 -0.10
CA ASP A 78 -22.66 -9.85 -1.09
C ASP A 78 -22.82 -11.30 -1.57
N GLU A 79 -21.72 -12.01 -1.85
CA GLU A 79 -21.72 -13.44 -2.17
C GLU A 79 -22.39 -14.27 -1.06
N ALA A 80 -22.02 -14.07 0.20
CA ALA A 80 -22.60 -14.79 1.33
C ALA A 80 -24.09 -14.45 1.54
N ARG A 81 -24.50 -13.20 1.29
CA ARG A 81 -25.92 -12.79 1.34
C ARG A 81 -26.72 -13.44 0.22
N VAL A 82 -26.17 -13.48 -0.99
CA VAL A 82 -26.80 -14.14 -2.15
C VAL A 82 -26.93 -15.64 -1.90
N GLU A 83 -25.88 -16.30 -1.40
CA GLU A 83 -25.92 -17.71 -1.03
C GLU A 83 -27.01 -17.99 0.01
N LYS A 84 -27.14 -17.13 1.03
CA LYS A 84 -28.20 -17.24 2.03
C LYS A 84 -29.60 -17.14 1.41
N LEU A 85 -29.85 -16.14 0.56
CA LEU A 85 -31.13 -15.96 -0.13
C LEU A 85 -31.49 -17.13 -1.05
N LEU A 86 -30.49 -17.74 -1.70
CA LEU A 86 -30.70 -18.93 -2.54
C LEU A 86 -30.95 -20.20 -1.70
N SER A 87 -30.41 -20.25 -0.47
CA SER A 87 -30.56 -21.39 0.43
C SER A 87 -31.85 -21.36 1.27
N GLU A 88 -32.48 -20.20 1.45
CA GLU A 88 -33.77 -20.09 2.14
C GLU A 88 -34.88 -20.80 1.34
N PRO A 89 -35.63 -21.76 1.93
CA PRO A 89 -36.68 -22.49 1.23
C PRO A 89 -37.79 -21.53 0.75
N HIS A 90 -38.11 -21.59 -0.54
CA HIS A 90 -39.20 -20.79 -1.13
C HIS A 90 -40.55 -21.18 -0.49
N PRO A 91 -41.35 -20.22 0.02
CA PRO A 91 -42.61 -20.49 0.75
C PRO A 91 -43.77 -21.04 -0.10
N LEU A 92 -43.52 -21.60 -1.29
CA LEU A 92 -44.55 -22.14 -2.19
C LEU A 92 -44.34 -23.62 -2.57
N LYS A 93 -43.58 -24.38 -1.77
CA LYS A 93 -43.64 -25.84 -1.72
C LYS A 93 -43.55 -26.31 -0.28
#